data_AF-A0A1Y2J7M9-F1
#
_entry.id   AF-A0A1Y2J7M9-F1
#
_cell.length_a   1.000
_cell.length_b   1.000
_cell.length_c   1.000
_cell.angle_alpha   90.00
_cell.angle_beta   90.00
_cell.angle_gamma   90.00
#
_symmetry.space_group_name_H-M   'P 1'
#
loop_
_entity.id
_entity.type
_entity.pdbx_description
1 polymer ?
#
loop_
_entity_poly.entity_id
_entity_poly.type
_entity_poly.pdbx_seq_one_letter_code
_entity_poly.pdbx_strand_id
1 'polypeptide(L)'
;MNVPPGMTPELADEFMRRLKTGETLRKITSGDKRCGPALVTPQRFKKHCELHPEWAIEALRLAKANEEAAAHVRKTITWRLAIQRSADKRRAAERCKNGHIRRLDNTFYEQHLGYLVRRCKDCLKARRQLRMPSAQQVRTSIASLHEGGTLSSGTSQVQQAMRNFIRANPKIGARLRNLSDKNASAHRSAAQRARRRLSASSLMQNNGEDAYEAVRWATAHVPEDERDDVMSRMFVAIGEGRLRLSEARSRVGEFLKDQRRRPRVYGEARFSLDSPLNDDSGMTWLDTKTDADRLWA
;
A
#
# COMPACT_ATOMS: atom_id res chain seq x y z
N MET A 1 -45.07 -16.69 41.94
CA MET A 1 -43.75 -17.06 42.49
C MET A 1 -42.75 -15.99 42.07
N ASN A 2 -42.16 -15.27 43.02
CA ASN A 2 -41.15 -14.25 42.73
C ASN A 2 -39.83 -14.94 42.36
N VAL A 3 -39.53 -15.02 41.06
CA VAL A 3 -38.24 -15.52 40.59
C VAL A 3 -37.20 -14.44 40.88
N PRO A 4 -36.13 -14.74 41.63
CA PRO A 4 -35.11 -13.75 41.96
C PRO A 4 -34.49 -13.18 40.68
N PRO A 5 -34.16 -11.87 40.67
CA PRO A 5 -33.55 -11.24 39.52
C PRO A 5 -32.18 -11.87 39.20
N GLY A 6 -31.99 -12.30 37.95
CA GLY A 6 -30.74 -12.92 37.50
C GLY A 6 -30.78 -14.46 37.43
N MET A 7 -29.63 -15.08 37.18
CA MET A 7 -29.45 -16.54 37.15
C MET A 7 -29.18 -17.08 38.55
N THR A 8 -29.61 -18.32 38.84
CA THR A 8 -29.14 -19.01 40.04
C THR A 8 -27.65 -19.38 39.86
N PRO A 9 -26.88 -19.58 40.94
CA PRO A 9 -25.47 -19.93 40.84
C PRO A 9 -25.22 -21.13 39.92
N GLU A 10 -26.06 -22.17 40.02
CA GLU A 10 -25.95 -23.39 39.22
C GLU A 10 -26.18 -23.12 37.73
N LEU A 11 -27.14 -22.23 37.40
CA LEU A 11 -27.38 -21.80 36.03
C LEU A 11 -26.23 -20.94 35.49
N ALA A 12 -25.63 -20.08 36.33
CA ALA A 12 -24.49 -19.26 35.94
C ALA A 12 -23.23 -20.11 35.68
N ASP A 13 -23.00 -21.14 36.50
CA ASP A 13 -21.91 -22.10 36.33
C ASP A 13 -22.07 -22.92 35.05
N GLU A 14 -23.28 -23.45 34.81
CA GLU A 14 -23.59 -24.16 33.57
C GLU A 14 -23.45 -23.25 32.34
N PHE A 15 -23.85 -21.98 32.46
CA PHE A 15 -23.69 -20.99 31.39
C PHE A 15 -22.21 -20.75 31.07
N MET A 16 -21.37 -20.55 32.09
CA MET A 16 -19.92 -20.37 31.91
C MET A 16 -19.25 -21.63 31.39
N ARG A 17 -19.68 -22.81 31.82
CA ARG A 17 -19.20 -24.09 31.30
C ARG A 17 -19.45 -24.19 29.80
N ARG A 18 -20.66 -23.84 29.33
CA ARG A 18 -20.99 -23.84 27.90
C ARG A 18 -20.18 -22.82 27.09
N LEU A 19 -19.97 -21.63 27.63
CA LEU A 19 -19.08 -20.64 27.01
C LEU A 19 -17.63 -21.16 26.93
N LYS A 20 -17.10 -21.78 27.99
CA LYS A 20 -15.75 -22.38 27.98
C LYS A 20 -15.62 -23.53 26.97
N THR A 21 -16.69 -24.28 26.71
CA THR A 21 -16.72 -25.31 25.65
C THR A 21 -16.86 -24.76 24.22
N GLY A 22 -16.92 -23.44 24.05
CA GLY A 22 -16.97 -22.80 22.74
C GLY A 22 -18.38 -22.52 22.20
N GLU A 23 -19.44 -22.68 23.01
CA GLU A 23 -20.79 -22.34 22.55
C GLU A 23 -20.98 -20.82 22.42
N THR A 24 -21.71 -20.39 21.39
CA THR A 24 -21.99 -18.96 21.20
C THR A 24 -23.12 -18.49 22.11
N LEU A 25 -23.07 -17.21 22.49
CA LEU A 25 -24.09 -16.59 23.33
C LEU A 25 -25.51 -16.77 22.78
N ARG A 26 -25.66 -16.69 21.44
CA ARG A 26 -26.94 -16.90 20.76
C ARG A 26 -27.49 -18.31 20.98
N LYS A 27 -26.63 -19.34 20.90
CA LYS A 27 -27.03 -20.74 21.10
C LYS A 27 -27.55 -20.96 22.53
N ILE A 28 -26.84 -20.41 23.51
CA ILE A 28 -27.19 -20.56 24.93
C ILE A 28 -28.46 -19.78 25.28
N THR A 29 -28.66 -18.58 24.70
CA THR A 29 -29.73 -17.65 25.14
C THR A 29 -31.02 -17.66 24.33
N SER A 30 -30.96 -17.99 23.05
CA SER A 30 -32.13 -17.92 22.16
C SER A 30 -32.69 -19.30 21.79
N GLY A 31 -31.91 -20.36 22.05
CA GLY A 31 -32.19 -21.68 21.52
C GLY A 31 -32.11 -21.71 19.99
N ASP A 32 -32.08 -22.90 19.43
CA ASP A 32 -32.22 -23.12 17.98
C ASP A 32 -32.88 -24.48 17.78
N LYS A 33 -33.65 -24.65 16.69
CA LYS A 33 -34.23 -25.94 16.30
C LYS A 33 -33.18 -27.06 16.23
N ARG A 34 -31.91 -26.70 15.99
CA ARG A 34 -30.76 -27.63 15.93
C ARG A 34 -30.04 -27.83 17.26
N CYS A 35 -30.20 -26.92 18.21
CA CYS A 35 -29.34 -26.84 19.41
C CYS A 35 -30.09 -27.06 20.72
N GLY A 36 -31.41 -27.26 20.66
CA GLY A 36 -32.26 -27.44 21.83
C GLY A 36 -32.79 -26.13 22.42
N PRO A 37 -33.53 -26.22 23.54
CA PRO A 37 -34.10 -25.06 24.21
C PRO A 37 -33.01 -24.14 24.78
N ALA A 38 -33.32 -22.85 24.89
CA ALA A 38 -32.43 -21.88 25.53
C ALA A 38 -32.21 -22.24 27.00
N LEU A 39 -30.97 -22.09 27.47
CA LEU A 39 -30.65 -22.28 28.89
C LEU A 39 -31.22 -21.14 29.73
N VAL A 40 -31.11 -19.90 29.24
CA VAL A 40 -31.65 -18.69 29.88
C VAL A 40 -32.06 -17.68 28.81
N THR A 41 -32.99 -16.76 29.11
CA THR A 41 -33.35 -15.70 28.17
C THR A 41 -32.25 -14.62 28.10
N PRO A 42 -32.13 -13.87 26.97
CA PRO A 42 -31.15 -12.78 26.86
C PRO A 42 -31.34 -11.70 27.93
N GLN A 43 -32.58 -11.42 28.32
CA GLN A 43 -32.91 -10.44 29.37
C GLN A 43 -32.39 -10.90 30.74
N ARG A 44 -32.52 -12.20 31.06
CA ARG A 44 -32.03 -12.77 32.32
C ARG A 44 -30.50 -12.77 32.38
N PHE A 45 -29.83 -13.06 31.27
CA PHE A 45 -28.38 -12.91 31.13
C PHE A 45 -27.94 -11.46 31.38
N LYS A 46 -28.57 -10.48 30.70
CA LYS A 46 -28.24 -9.06 30.88
C LYS A 46 -28.37 -8.63 32.35
N LYS A 47 -29.48 -9.00 33.00
CA LYS A 47 -29.71 -8.67 34.42
C LYS A 47 -28.68 -9.32 35.33
N HIS A 48 -28.24 -10.55 35.04
CA HIS A 48 -27.19 -11.20 35.83
C HIS A 48 -25.83 -10.53 35.62
N CYS A 49 -25.50 -10.08 34.41
CA CYS A 49 -24.29 -9.31 34.15
C CYS A 49 -24.25 -7.98 34.93
N GLU A 50 -25.40 -7.31 35.08
CA GLU A 50 -25.53 -6.08 35.88
C GLU A 50 -25.30 -6.33 37.38
N LEU A 51 -25.74 -7.49 37.89
CA LEU A 51 -25.57 -7.88 39.29
C LEU A 51 -24.16 -8.41 39.62
N HIS A 52 -23.45 -8.98 38.63
CA HIS A 52 -22.15 -9.63 38.82
C HIS A 52 -21.14 -9.14 37.75
N PRO A 53 -20.53 -7.95 37.93
CA PRO A 53 -19.70 -7.33 36.90
C PRO A 53 -18.43 -8.13 36.57
N GLU A 54 -17.78 -8.75 37.56
CA GLU A 54 -16.58 -9.58 37.33
C GLU A 54 -16.89 -10.81 36.47
N TRP A 55 -18.02 -11.47 36.77
CA TRP A 55 -18.52 -12.58 35.97
C TRP A 55 -18.89 -12.14 34.56
N ALA A 56 -19.51 -10.97 34.42
CA ALA A 56 -19.91 -10.41 33.13
C ALA A 56 -18.72 -10.16 32.20
N ILE A 57 -17.62 -9.64 32.73
CA ILE A 57 -16.38 -9.38 31.96
C ILE A 57 -15.89 -10.68 31.33
N GLU A 58 -15.77 -11.74 32.12
CA GLU A 58 -15.27 -13.03 31.63
C GLU A 58 -16.26 -13.70 30.67
N ALA A 59 -17.55 -13.68 30.99
CA ALA A 59 -18.59 -14.24 30.13
C ALA A 59 -18.63 -13.54 28.75
N LEU A 60 -18.55 -12.21 28.72
CA LEU A 60 -18.54 -11.43 27.47
C LEU A 60 -17.26 -11.64 26.66
N ARG A 61 -16.10 -11.78 27.34
CA ARG A 61 -14.82 -12.10 26.68
C ARG A 61 -14.90 -13.45 25.96
N LEU A 62 -15.39 -14.48 26.64
CA LEU A 62 -15.58 -15.82 26.06
C LEU A 62 -16.62 -15.81 24.94
N ALA A 63 -17.77 -15.15 25.15
CA ALA A 63 -18.82 -15.03 24.14
C ALA A 63 -18.31 -14.39 22.84
N LYS A 64 -17.48 -13.33 22.94
CA LYS A 64 -16.87 -12.68 21.78
C LYS A 64 -15.90 -13.61 21.05
N ALA A 65 -15.01 -14.28 21.78
CA ALA A 65 -14.06 -15.23 21.20
C ALA A 65 -14.78 -16.39 20.46
N ASN A 66 -15.86 -16.91 21.06
CA ASN A 66 -16.67 -17.97 20.47
C ASN A 66 -17.42 -17.49 19.22
N GLU A 67 -17.95 -16.26 19.22
CA GLU A 67 -18.63 -15.70 18.04
C GLU A 67 -17.65 -15.48 16.88
N GLU A 68 -16.42 -15.02 17.16
CA GLU A 68 -15.35 -14.88 16.17
C GLU A 68 -14.95 -16.24 15.58
N ALA A 69 -14.74 -17.26 16.42
CA ALA A 69 -14.46 -18.62 15.98
C ALA A 69 -15.61 -19.19 15.14
N ALA A 70 -16.86 -19.06 15.59
CA ALA A 70 -18.05 -19.50 14.85
C ALA A 70 -18.21 -18.74 13.53
N ALA A 71 -17.91 -17.44 13.49
CA ALA A 71 -17.91 -16.65 12.25
C ALA A 71 -16.83 -17.14 11.27
N HIS A 72 -15.64 -17.47 11.75
CA HIS A 72 -14.57 -18.04 10.92
C HIS A 72 -14.98 -19.40 10.33
N VAL A 73 -15.53 -20.29 11.15
CA VAL A 73 -16.05 -21.60 10.73
C VAL A 73 -17.19 -21.43 9.71
N ARG A 74 -18.15 -20.53 9.95
CA ARG A 74 -19.22 -20.23 8.99
C ARG A 74 -18.63 -19.74 7.67
N LYS A 75 -17.73 -18.76 7.67
CA LYS A 75 -17.12 -18.22 6.45
C LYS A 75 -16.38 -19.30 5.66
N THR A 76 -15.59 -20.14 6.31
CA THR A 76 -14.78 -21.17 5.64
C THR A 76 -15.61 -22.37 5.16
N ILE A 77 -16.47 -22.93 6.01
CA ILE A 77 -17.28 -24.10 5.68
C ILE A 77 -18.37 -23.75 4.65
N THR A 78 -19.08 -22.62 4.82
CA THR A 78 -20.13 -22.23 3.86
C THR A 78 -19.54 -21.89 2.50
N TRP A 79 -18.37 -21.25 2.45
CA TRP A 79 -17.69 -20.96 1.18
C TRP A 79 -17.22 -22.22 0.48
N ARG A 80 -16.56 -23.16 1.19
CA ARG A 80 -16.16 -24.46 0.62
C ARG A 80 -17.37 -25.25 0.13
N LEU A 81 -18.44 -25.33 0.92
CA LEU A 81 -19.66 -26.04 0.54
C LEU A 81 -20.36 -25.37 -0.65
N ALA A 82 -20.40 -24.04 -0.70
CA ALA A 82 -20.97 -23.29 -1.82
C ALA A 82 -20.17 -23.50 -3.11
N ILE A 83 -18.83 -23.52 -3.03
CA ILE A 83 -17.96 -23.85 -4.15
C ILE A 83 -18.21 -25.28 -4.61
N GLN A 84 -18.27 -26.24 -3.68
CA GLN A 84 -18.52 -27.64 -3.98
C GLN A 84 -19.87 -27.81 -4.69
N ARG A 85 -20.96 -27.26 -4.13
CA ARG A 85 -22.30 -27.27 -4.75
C ARG A 85 -22.32 -26.62 -6.13
N SER A 86 -21.63 -25.50 -6.30
CA SER A 86 -21.48 -24.83 -7.60
C SER A 86 -20.68 -25.67 -8.59
N ALA A 87 -19.65 -26.38 -8.13
CA ALA A 87 -18.87 -27.31 -8.94
C ALA A 87 -19.68 -28.55 -9.32
N ASP A 88 -20.43 -29.14 -8.39
CA ASP A 88 -21.32 -30.30 -8.61
C ASP A 88 -22.43 -29.94 -9.60
N LYS A 89 -23.11 -28.81 -9.41
CA LYS A 89 -24.10 -28.29 -10.36
C LYS A 89 -23.50 -28.11 -11.75
N ARG A 90 -22.27 -27.60 -11.85
CA ARG A 90 -21.55 -27.48 -13.13
C ARG A 90 -21.06 -28.82 -13.68
N ARG A 91 -20.86 -29.86 -12.87
CA ARG A 91 -20.47 -31.20 -13.34
C ARG A 91 -21.69 -31.93 -13.91
N ALA A 92 -22.82 -31.86 -13.22
CA ALA A 92 -24.09 -32.47 -13.60
C ALA A 92 -24.82 -31.75 -14.74
N ALA A 93 -24.51 -30.48 -15.01
CA ALA A 93 -25.15 -29.73 -16.09
C ALA A 93 -24.91 -30.37 -17.47
N GLU A 94 -26.00 -30.78 -18.14
CA GLU A 94 -26.02 -31.35 -19.49
C GLU A 94 -25.56 -30.37 -20.57
N ARG A 95 -25.69 -29.07 -20.29
CA ARG A 95 -25.29 -27.99 -21.20
C ARG A 95 -24.26 -27.08 -20.54
N CYS A 96 -23.36 -26.53 -21.35
CA CYS A 96 -22.42 -25.51 -20.87
C CYS A 96 -23.13 -24.13 -20.76
N LYS A 97 -22.43 -23.12 -20.22
CA LYS A 97 -22.96 -21.74 -20.11
C LYS A 97 -23.36 -21.14 -21.47
N ASN A 98 -22.76 -21.62 -22.57
CA ASN A 98 -23.03 -21.15 -23.92
C ASN A 98 -24.02 -22.06 -24.68
N GLY A 99 -24.71 -22.97 -23.99
CA GLY A 99 -25.74 -23.84 -24.60
C GLY A 99 -25.24 -25.11 -25.29
N HIS A 100 -23.92 -25.31 -25.45
CA HIS A 100 -23.37 -26.54 -26.04
C HIS A 100 -23.64 -27.77 -25.16
N ILE A 101 -24.01 -28.88 -25.80
CA ILE A 101 -24.27 -30.15 -25.12
C ILE A 101 -22.94 -30.73 -24.60
N ARG A 102 -22.93 -31.09 -23.32
CA ARG A 102 -21.78 -31.64 -22.61
C ARG A 102 -21.80 -33.16 -22.63
N ARG A 103 -21.33 -33.72 -23.73
CA ARG A 103 -21.01 -35.14 -23.86
C ARG A 103 -19.55 -35.42 -23.44
N LEU A 104 -19.20 -36.69 -23.21
CA LEU A 104 -17.87 -37.09 -22.77
C LEU A 104 -16.78 -36.74 -23.80
N ASP A 105 -17.11 -36.85 -25.09
CA ASP A 105 -16.27 -36.44 -26.24
C ASP A 105 -15.99 -34.92 -26.29
N ASN A 106 -16.97 -34.08 -25.93
CA ASN A 106 -16.92 -32.63 -25.99
C ASN A 106 -16.58 -31.95 -24.64
N THR A 107 -16.16 -32.72 -23.64
CA THR A 107 -15.74 -32.16 -22.34
C THR A 107 -14.43 -32.75 -21.87
N PHE A 108 -13.74 -32.04 -20.98
CA PHE A 108 -12.58 -32.54 -20.25
C PHE A 108 -12.50 -31.83 -18.90
N TYR A 109 -11.72 -32.37 -17.98
CA TYR A 109 -11.51 -31.80 -16.65
C TYR A 109 -10.17 -31.07 -16.59
N GLU A 110 -10.17 -29.88 -16.03
CA GLU A 110 -8.98 -29.04 -15.82
C GLU A 110 -8.91 -28.66 -14.35
N GLN A 111 -7.73 -28.77 -13.73
CA GLN A 111 -7.53 -28.31 -12.36
C GLN A 111 -7.40 -26.78 -12.36
N HIS A 112 -8.29 -26.09 -11.65
CA HIS A 112 -8.27 -24.64 -11.53
C HIS A 112 -8.43 -24.25 -10.06
N LEU A 113 -7.43 -23.56 -9.50
CA LEU A 113 -7.43 -23.12 -8.09
C LEU A 113 -7.71 -24.27 -7.09
N GLY A 114 -7.13 -25.45 -7.35
CA GLY A 114 -7.25 -26.62 -6.47
C GLY A 114 -8.50 -27.49 -6.66
N TYR A 115 -9.41 -27.16 -7.59
CA TYR A 115 -10.59 -27.97 -7.89
C TYR A 115 -10.69 -28.39 -9.37
N LEU A 116 -11.32 -29.54 -9.63
CA LEU A 116 -11.55 -30.04 -10.99
C LEU A 116 -12.75 -29.35 -11.63
N VAL A 117 -12.53 -28.67 -12.75
CA VAL A 117 -13.57 -27.98 -13.53
C VAL A 117 -13.81 -28.69 -14.84
N ARG A 118 -15.06 -29.05 -15.11
CA ARG A 118 -15.49 -29.56 -16.42
C ARG A 118 -15.56 -28.45 -17.46
N ARG A 119 -14.64 -28.42 -18.42
CA ARG A 119 -14.60 -27.48 -19.56
C ARG A 119 -15.25 -28.10 -20.79
N CYS A 120 -15.80 -27.25 -21.66
CA CYS A 120 -16.39 -27.65 -22.94
C CYS A 120 -15.38 -27.40 -24.05
N LYS A 121 -15.08 -28.43 -24.86
CA LYS A 121 -14.12 -28.35 -25.97
C LYS A 121 -14.65 -27.40 -27.05
N ASP A 122 -15.95 -27.40 -27.33
CA ASP A 122 -16.53 -26.45 -28.29
C ASP A 122 -16.47 -25.00 -27.81
N CYS A 123 -16.67 -24.72 -26.52
CA CYS A 123 -16.41 -23.37 -25.99
C CYS A 123 -14.96 -22.96 -26.18
N LEU A 124 -14.02 -23.89 -26.02
CA LEU A 124 -12.61 -23.61 -26.26
C LEU A 124 -12.30 -23.47 -27.74
N LYS A 125 -12.91 -24.28 -28.61
CA LYS A 125 -12.80 -24.16 -30.07
C LYS A 125 -13.37 -22.84 -30.54
N ALA A 126 -14.55 -22.43 -30.07
CA ALA A 126 -15.14 -21.12 -30.36
C ALA A 126 -14.28 -19.97 -29.81
N ARG A 127 -13.66 -20.13 -28.64
CA ARG A 127 -12.63 -19.18 -28.14
C ARG A 127 -11.35 -19.21 -28.97
N ARG A 128 -11.01 -20.35 -29.57
CA ARG A 128 -9.85 -20.59 -30.46
C ARG A 128 -10.15 -20.30 -31.93
N GLN A 129 -11.40 -20.11 -32.33
CA GLN A 129 -11.78 -19.37 -33.53
C GLN A 129 -11.51 -17.91 -33.18
N LEU A 130 -10.22 -17.65 -33.05
CA LEU A 130 -9.64 -16.41 -32.66
C LEU A 130 -10.21 -15.38 -33.63
N ARG A 131 -10.97 -14.40 -33.12
CA ARG A 131 -11.23 -13.21 -33.92
C ARG A 131 -9.87 -12.63 -34.28
N MET A 132 -9.48 -12.81 -35.53
CA MET A 132 -8.33 -12.16 -36.09
C MET A 132 -8.67 -10.68 -36.18
N PRO A 133 -7.72 -9.79 -35.84
CA PRO A 133 -7.95 -8.38 -36.00
C PRO A 133 -8.15 -8.08 -37.49
N SER A 134 -9.00 -7.10 -37.80
CA SER A 134 -9.10 -6.61 -39.18
C SER A 134 -7.76 -6.03 -39.62
N ALA A 135 -7.50 -5.99 -40.93
CA ALA A 135 -6.26 -5.38 -41.46
C ALA A 135 -6.08 -3.94 -40.97
N GLN A 136 -7.18 -3.19 -40.85
CA GLN A 136 -7.19 -1.83 -40.29
C GLN A 136 -6.77 -1.82 -38.81
N GLN A 137 -7.31 -2.73 -37.98
CA GLN A 137 -6.91 -2.84 -36.58
C GLN A 137 -5.42 -3.16 -36.40
N VAL A 138 -4.86 -4.01 -37.28
CA VAL A 138 -3.41 -4.30 -37.28
C VAL A 138 -2.62 -3.04 -37.63
N ARG A 139 -3.00 -2.31 -38.70
CA ARG A 139 -2.32 -1.07 -39.10
C ARG A 139 -2.38 0.00 -38.01
N THR A 140 -3.55 0.23 -37.41
CA THR A 140 -3.71 1.19 -36.30
C THR A 140 -2.89 0.78 -35.08
N SER A 141 -2.85 -0.52 -34.75
CA SER A 141 -2.01 -1.01 -33.64
C SER A 141 -0.52 -0.80 -33.92
N ILE A 142 -0.08 -1.02 -35.17
CA ILE A 142 1.31 -0.78 -35.58
C ILE A 142 1.64 0.72 -35.49
N ALA A 143 0.80 1.60 -36.05
CA ALA A 143 0.98 3.05 -35.97
C ALA A 143 1.08 3.53 -34.52
N SER A 144 0.15 3.08 -33.65
CA SER A 144 0.18 3.40 -32.23
C SER A 144 1.46 2.93 -31.53
N LEU A 145 2.01 1.76 -31.89
CA LEU A 145 3.30 1.30 -31.37
C LEU A 145 4.46 2.19 -31.84
N HIS A 146 4.42 2.73 -33.05
CA HIS A 146 5.44 3.68 -33.53
C HIS A 146 5.34 5.04 -32.83
N GLU A 147 4.15 5.45 -32.40
CA GLU A 147 3.89 6.67 -31.61
C GLU A 147 4.20 6.52 -30.11
N GLY A 148 4.77 5.38 -29.69
CA GLY A 148 5.10 5.13 -28.28
C GLY A 148 4.00 4.45 -27.47
N GLY A 149 2.89 4.05 -28.09
CA GLY A 149 1.85 3.22 -27.48
C GLY A 149 2.33 1.81 -27.16
N THR A 150 1.54 1.06 -26.38
CA THR A 150 1.83 -0.36 -26.07
C THR A 150 0.73 -1.28 -26.56
N LEU A 151 1.01 -2.58 -26.68
CA LEU A 151 0.00 -3.59 -27.01
C LEU A 151 -1.13 -3.67 -25.96
N SER A 152 -0.95 -3.08 -24.77
CA SER A 152 -1.97 -2.98 -23.71
C SER A 152 -2.77 -1.67 -23.75
N SER A 153 -2.51 -0.78 -24.71
CA SER A 153 -3.19 0.53 -24.79
C SER A 153 -4.58 0.47 -25.46
N GLY A 154 -4.86 -0.58 -26.24
CA GLY A 154 -6.15 -0.77 -26.91
C GLY A 154 -7.25 -1.35 -26.01
N THR A 155 -8.49 -1.42 -26.51
CA THR A 155 -9.61 -2.10 -25.83
C THR A 155 -9.34 -3.60 -25.64
N SER A 156 -9.95 -4.22 -24.62
CA SER A 156 -9.72 -5.65 -24.28
C SER A 156 -9.96 -6.61 -25.45
N GLN A 157 -10.95 -6.30 -26.30
CA GLN A 157 -11.25 -7.07 -27.51
C GLN A 157 -10.12 -6.97 -28.56
N VAL A 158 -9.62 -5.76 -28.82
CA VAL A 158 -8.51 -5.54 -29.78
C VAL A 158 -7.23 -6.18 -29.26
N GLN A 159 -6.94 -6.07 -27.96
CA GLN A 159 -5.78 -6.73 -27.35
C GLN A 159 -5.83 -8.25 -27.54
N GLN A 160 -7.00 -8.87 -27.33
CA GLN A 160 -7.15 -10.30 -27.49
C GLN A 160 -6.98 -10.72 -28.96
N ALA A 161 -7.57 -9.97 -29.90
CA ALA A 161 -7.38 -10.20 -31.33
C ALA A 161 -5.91 -10.05 -31.73
N MET A 162 -5.21 -9.01 -31.26
CA MET A 162 -3.78 -8.82 -31.54
C MET A 162 -2.91 -9.93 -30.96
N ARG A 163 -3.20 -10.45 -29.76
CA ARG A 163 -2.50 -11.64 -29.21
C ARG A 163 -2.65 -12.84 -30.12
N ASN A 164 -3.83 -13.02 -30.69
CA ASN A 164 -4.09 -14.10 -31.63
C ASN A 164 -3.30 -13.93 -32.92
N PHE A 165 -3.29 -12.71 -33.48
CA PHE A 165 -2.48 -12.36 -34.64
C PHE A 165 -0.98 -12.61 -34.42
N ILE A 166 -0.46 -12.23 -33.26
CA ILE A 166 0.95 -12.44 -32.85
C ILE A 166 1.29 -13.93 -32.78
N ARG A 167 0.37 -14.78 -32.28
CA ARG A 167 0.57 -16.24 -32.27
C ARG A 167 0.55 -16.84 -33.67
N ALA A 168 -0.36 -16.37 -34.52
CA ALA A 168 -0.45 -16.82 -35.90
C ALA A 168 0.73 -16.36 -36.76
N ASN A 169 1.35 -15.22 -36.41
CA ASN A 169 2.44 -14.61 -37.17
C ASN A 169 3.67 -14.38 -36.27
N PRO A 170 4.42 -15.43 -35.89
CA PRO A 170 5.45 -15.33 -34.85
C PRO A 170 6.57 -14.34 -35.17
N LYS A 171 6.99 -14.23 -36.45
CA LYS A 171 8.05 -13.28 -36.88
C LYS A 171 7.63 -11.82 -36.69
N ILE A 172 6.44 -11.45 -37.20
CA ILE A 172 5.88 -10.10 -37.02
C ILE A 172 5.58 -9.86 -35.55
N GLY A 173 5.00 -10.85 -34.87
CA GLY A 173 4.65 -10.76 -33.47
C GLY A 173 5.82 -10.56 -32.53
N ALA A 174 7.00 -11.13 -32.82
CA ALA A 174 8.23 -10.84 -32.10
C ALA A 174 8.63 -9.36 -32.23
N ARG A 175 8.56 -8.79 -33.45
CA ARG A 175 8.85 -7.35 -33.67
C ARG A 175 7.89 -6.44 -32.91
N LEU A 176 6.58 -6.73 -32.95
CA LEU A 176 5.56 -5.94 -32.23
C LEU A 176 5.76 -6.01 -30.71
N ARG A 177 6.12 -7.17 -30.17
CA ARG A 177 6.45 -7.31 -28.74
C ARG A 177 7.67 -6.47 -28.37
N ASN A 178 8.75 -6.57 -29.14
CA ASN A 178 9.97 -5.80 -28.88
C ASN A 178 9.71 -4.28 -28.90
N LEU A 179 8.90 -3.78 -29.85
CA LEU A 179 8.49 -2.37 -29.87
C LEU A 179 7.65 -2.00 -28.64
N SER A 180 6.65 -2.81 -28.31
CA SER A 180 5.80 -2.59 -27.13
C SER A 180 6.58 -2.61 -25.82
N ASP A 181 7.58 -3.49 -25.69
CA ASP A 181 8.41 -3.62 -24.50
C ASP A 181 9.37 -2.44 -24.35
N LYS A 182 9.95 -1.96 -25.46
CA LYS A 182 10.73 -0.71 -25.48
C LYS A 182 9.88 0.47 -25.03
N ASN A 183 8.68 0.62 -25.58
CA ASN A 183 7.76 1.69 -25.21
C ASN A 183 7.34 1.59 -23.74
N ALA A 184 6.98 0.39 -23.26
CA ALA A 184 6.64 0.18 -21.86
C ALA A 184 7.83 0.50 -20.92
N SER A 185 9.06 0.19 -21.32
CA SER A 185 10.26 0.55 -20.57
C SER A 185 10.49 2.07 -20.54
N ALA A 186 10.29 2.75 -21.67
CA ALA A 186 10.38 4.21 -21.75
C ALA A 186 9.33 4.88 -20.85
N HIS A 187 8.08 4.41 -20.87
CA HIS A 187 7.01 4.89 -19.98
C HIS A 187 7.34 4.66 -18.50
N ARG A 188 7.83 3.47 -18.13
CA ARG A 188 8.26 3.19 -16.75
C ARG A 188 9.41 4.09 -16.33
N SER A 189 10.39 4.28 -17.20
CA SER A 189 11.55 5.15 -16.94
C SER A 189 11.12 6.61 -16.79
N ALA A 190 10.22 7.09 -17.64
CA ALA A 190 9.64 8.43 -17.54
C ALA A 190 8.86 8.62 -16.24
N ALA A 191 8.00 7.66 -15.88
CA ALA A 191 7.25 7.69 -14.62
C ALA A 191 8.17 7.60 -13.40
N GLN A 192 9.27 6.84 -13.47
CA GLN A 192 10.27 6.80 -12.40
C GLN A 192 11.02 8.12 -12.29
N ARG A 193 11.43 8.74 -13.41
CA ARG A 193 12.02 10.08 -13.41
C ARG A 193 11.07 11.12 -12.84
N ALA A 194 9.79 11.08 -13.21
CA ALA A 194 8.77 11.97 -12.65
C ALA A 194 8.63 11.79 -11.13
N ARG A 195 8.59 10.54 -10.65
CA ARG A 195 8.58 10.26 -9.21
C ARG A 195 9.84 10.75 -8.50
N ARG A 196 11.02 10.53 -9.09
CA ARG A 196 12.29 11.05 -8.56
C ARG A 196 12.28 12.57 -8.48
N ARG A 197 11.73 13.27 -9.47
CA ARG A 197 11.58 14.74 -9.42
C ARG A 197 10.70 15.18 -8.25
N LEU A 198 9.60 14.48 -7.99
CA LEU A 198 8.72 14.78 -6.85
C LEU A 198 9.39 14.51 -5.49
N SER A 199 10.25 13.49 -5.41
CA SER A 199 10.95 13.11 -4.17
C SER A 199 12.32 13.75 -3.99
N ALA A 200 12.85 14.43 -4.99
CA ALA A 200 14.17 15.05 -4.91
C ALA A 200 14.09 16.32 -4.06
N SER A 201 15.15 16.59 -3.30
CA SER A 201 15.31 17.85 -2.57
C SER A 201 15.14 19.04 -3.53
N SER A 202 14.67 20.17 -3.03
CA SER A 202 14.43 21.39 -3.81
C SER A 202 15.66 21.83 -4.64
N LEU A 203 16.88 21.51 -4.20
CA LEU A 203 18.12 21.68 -4.98
C LEU A 203 18.10 20.99 -6.36
N MET A 204 17.42 19.86 -6.50
CA MET A 204 17.33 19.10 -7.76
C MET A 204 16.06 19.38 -8.56
N GLN A 205 15.12 20.15 -8.00
CA GLN A 205 13.84 20.50 -8.64
C GLN A 205 13.92 21.77 -9.50
N ASN A 206 15.10 22.38 -9.62
CA ASN A 206 15.29 23.73 -10.15
C ASN A 206 15.08 23.90 -11.67
N ASN A 207 14.26 23.10 -12.36
CA ASN A 207 13.91 23.29 -13.78
C ASN A 207 15.09 23.47 -14.79
N GLY A 208 16.33 23.18 -14.40
CA GLY A 208 17.54 23.48 -15.20
C GLY A 208 18.28 24.76 -14.81
N GLU A 209 17.80 25.53 -13.83
CA GLU A 209 18.53 26.64 -13.21
C GLU A 209 19.63 26.11 -12.29
N ASP A 210 20.83 26.61 -12.51
CA ASP A 210 22.00 26.27 -11.70
C ASP A 210 21.89 27.02 -10.36
N ALA A 211 21.58 26.28 -9.30
CA ALA A 211 21.52 26.81 -7.94
C ALA A 211 22.84 27.49 -7.55
N TYR A 212 23.97 27.00 -8.08
CA TYR A 212 25.28 27.55 -7.78
C TYR A 212 25.43 28.96 -8.32
N GLU A 213 25.16 29.13 -9.61
CA GLU A 213 25.17 30.44 -10.23
C GLU A 213 24.15 31.36 -9.56
N ALA A 214 22.89 30.94 -9.35
CA ALA A 214 21.87 31.78 -8.73
C ALA A 214 22.29 32.33 -7.35
N VAL A 215 22.90 31.49 -6.49
CA VAL A 215 23.40 31.90 -5.17
C VAL A 215 24.63 32.80 -5.29
N ARG A 216 25.57 32.48 -6.21
CA ARG A 216 26.75 33.29 -6.49
C ARG A 216 26.38 34.71 -6.96
N TRP A 217 25.42 34.82 -7.88
CA TRP A 217 24.89 36.11 -8.35
C TRP A 217 24.18 36.87 -7.23
N ALA A 218 23.37 36.18 -6.41
CA ALA A 218 22.69 36.79 -5.27
C ALA A 218 23.67 37.40 -4.26
N THR A 219 24.78 36.70 -3.98
CA THR A 219 25.77 37.07 -2.95
C THR A 219 26.92 37.95 -3.48
N ALA A 220 26.89 38.37 -4.75
CA ALA A 220 27.95 39.17 -5.35
C ALA A 220 28.25 40.51 -4.62
N HIS A 221 27.25 41.07 -3.93
CA HIS A 221 27.38 42.31 -3.15
C HIS A 221 27.84 42.08 -1.70
N VAL A 222 27.97 40.83 -1.26
CA VAL A 222 28.46 40.47 0.07
C VAL A 222 30.00 40.59 0.10
N PRO A 223 30.59 41.14 1.18
CA PRO A 223 32.04 41.16 1.37
C PRO A 223 32.67 39.77 1.19
N GLU A 224 33.87 39.74 0.60
CA GLU A 224 34.53 38.48 0.23
C GLU A 224 34.79 37.57 1.44
N ASP A 225 35.08 38.14 2.61
CA ASP A 225 35.31 37.40 3.85
C ASP A 225 34.05 36.72 4.42
N GLU A 226 32.85 37.18 4.05
CA GLU A 226 31.57 36.63 4.50
C GLU A 226 30.85 35.83 3.41
N ARG A 227 31.28 35.97 2.16
CA ARG A 227 30.55 35.48 0.99
C ARG A 227 30.41 33.96 1.01
N ASP A 228 31.49 33.23 1.22
CA ASP A 228 31.48 31.77 1.14
C ASP A 228 30.60 31.12 2.22
N ASP A 229 30.64 31.66 3.45
CA ASP A 229 29.78 31.21 4.54
C ASP A 229 28.30 31.47 4.27
N VAL A 230 27.98 32.67 3.76
CA VAL A 230 26.61 33.04 3.39
C VAL A 230 26.13 32.18 2.23
N MET A 231 26.96 31.95 1.21
CA MET A 231 26.65 31.07 0.08
C MET A 231 26.36 29.64 0.58
N SER A 232 27.25 29.07 1.39
CA SER A 232 27.10 27.72 1.97
C SER A 232 25.78 27.56 2.70
N ARG A 233 25.39 28.53 3.54
CA ARG A 233 24.11 28.51 4.26
C ARG A 233 22.90 28.64 3.33
N MET A 234 23.00 29.48 2.30
CA MET A 234 21.94 29.59 1.31
C MET A 234 21.75 28.27 0.56
N PHE A 235 22.82 27.55 0.20
CA PHE A 235 22.71 26.21 -0.39
C PHE A 235 22.02 25.21 0.53
N VAL A 236 22.40 25.17 1.81
CA VAL A 236 21.74 24.30 2.79
C VAL A 236 20.24 24.63 2.89
N ALA A 237 19.89 25.92 2.97
CA ALA A 237 18.49 26.33 3.02
C ALA A 237 17.71 26.01 1.73
N ILE A 238 18.35 26.08 0.55
CA ILE A 238 17.75 25.64 -0.71
C ILE A 238 17.61 24.11 -0.73
N GLY A 239 18.57 23.37 -0.18
CA GLY A 239 18.49 21.91 -0.08
C GLY A 239 17.37 21.42 0.84
N GLU A 240 17.13 22.14 1.92
CA GLU A 240 16.08 21.88 2.90
C GLU A 240 14.70 22.44 2.49
N GLY A 241 14.63 23.20 1.40
CA GLY A 241 13.38 23.81 0.91
C GLY A 241 12.92 25.05 1.69
N ARG A 242 13.79 25.61 2.54
CA ARG A 242 13.53 26.86 3.30
C ARG A 242 13.77 28.13 2.48
N LEU A 243 14.50 28.02 1.36
CA LEU A 243 14.78 29.11 0.43
C LEU A 243 14.53 28.65 -1.01
N ARG A 244 13.73 29.40 -1.77
CA ARG A 244 13.54 29.19 -3.21
C ARG A 244 14.61 29.93 -4.00
N LEU A 245 15.05 29.41 -5.15
CA LEU A 245 16.03 30.09 -6.01
C LEU A 245 15.59 31.50 -6.41
N SER A 246 14.30 31.68 -6.75
CA SER A 246 13.71 32.97 -7.10
C SER A 246 13.80 34.02 -5.97
N GLU A 247 13.92 33.55 -4.72
CA GLU A 247 14.01 34.39 -3.52
C GLU A 247 15.46 34.60 -3.04
N ALA A 248 16.43 33.91 -3.66
CA ALA A 248 17.82 33.94 -3.22
C ALA A 248 18.33 35.38 -3.09
N ARG A 249 18.09 36.22 -4.11
CA ARG A 249 18.53 37.62 -4.13
C ARG A 249 17.87 38.50 -3.07
N SER A 250 16.57 38.36 -2.83
CA SER A 250 15.86 39.20 -1.85
C SER A 250 16.16 38.80 -0.41
N ARG A 251 16.52 37.54 -0.16
CA ARG A 251 16.74 37.00 1.19
C ARG A 251 18.20 36.92 1.63
N VAL A 252 19.18 37.27 0.78
CA VAL A 252 20.62 37.31 1.17
C VAL A 252 20.84 38.05 2.50
N GLY A 253 20.16 39.18 2.72
CA GLY A 253 20.32 39.97 3.93
C GLY A 253 19.95 39.24 5.22
N GLU A 254 19.01 38.29 5.17
CA GLU A 254 18.65 37.43 6.31
C GLU A 254 19.81 36.50 6.68
N PHE A 255 20.43 35.87 5.68
CA PHE A 255 21.56 34.96 5.86
C PHE A 255 22.81 35.71 6.32
N LEU A 256 23.04 36.91 5.79
CA LEU A 256 24.14 37.78 6.22
C LEU A 256 23.98 38.22 7.68
N LYS A 257 22.76 38.61 8.07
CA LYS A 257 22.43 38.99 9.46
C LYS A 257 22.56 37.79 10.40
N ASP A 258 22.12 36.61 9.99
CA ASP A 258 22.29 35.37 10.74
C ASP A 258 23.77 34.99 10.87
N GLN A 259 24.57 35.14 9.81
CA GLN A 259 26.01 34.90 9.84
C GLN A 259 26.71 35.80 10.86
N ARG A 260 26.43 37.10 10.84
CA ARG A 260 27.03 38.08 11.76
C ARG A 260 26.56 37.97 13.21
N ARG A 261 25.40 37.37 13.44
CA ARG A 261 24.89 37.10 14.79
C ARG A 261 25.57 35.90 15.44
N ARG A 262 26.15 35.00 14.66
CA ARG A 262 26.83 33.83 15.21
C ARG A 262 28.27 34.20 15.58
N PRO A 263 28.79 33.70 16.71
CA PRO A 263 30.18 33.88 17.05
C PRO A 263 31.05 33.34 15.91
N ARG A 264 31.90 34.18 15.32
CA ARG A 264 32.94 33.69 14.43
C ARG A 264 33.96 32.99 15.32
N VAL A 265 33.93 31.67 15.34
CA VAL A 265 34.83 30.81 16.16
C VAL A 265 36.31 31.10 15.86
N TYR A 266 36.62 31.71 14.71
CA TYR A 266 37.96 32.14 14.34
C TYR A 266 37.96 33.63 13.98
N GLY A 267 38.73 34.44 14.72
CA GLY A 267 39.22 35.74 14.24
C GLY A 267 38.74 37.00 14.96
N GLU A 268 37.82 36.93 15.92
CA GLU A 268 37.45 38.09 16.73
C GLU A 268 38.12 38.04 18.11
N ALA A 269 39.02 38.99 18.40
CA ALA A 269 39.78 39.07 19.66
C ALA A 269 38.91 39.14 20.95
N ARG A 270 37.60 39.38 20.80
CA ARG A 270 36.61 39.34 21.89
C ARG A 270 36.12 37.94 22.26
N PHE A 271 36.40 36.93 21.43
CA PHE A 271 36.05 35.54 21.68
C PHE A 271 37.33 34.72 21.75
N SER A 272 38.02 34.77 22.89
CA SER A 272 39.11 33.83 23.17
C SER A 272 38.54 32.41 23.20
N LEU A 273 39.30 31.42 22.71
CA LEU A 273 38.95 30.01 22.86
C LEU A 273 38.81 29.62 24.33
N ASP A 274 39.45 30.36 25.23
CA ASP A 274 39.37 30.20 26.69
C ASP A 274 38.13 30.86 27.30
N SER A 275 37.31 31.55 26.49
CA SER A 275 36.07 32.16 27.00
C SER A 275 35.07 31.05 27.35
N PRO A 276 34.36 31.17 28.48
CA PRO A 276 33.32 30.21 28.84
C PRO A 276 32.21 30.20 27.78
N LEU A 277 31.71 29.00 27.46
CA LEU A 277 30.65 28.80 26.48
C LEU A 277 29.31 29.37 27.00
N ASN A 278 29.10 29.27 28.32
CA ASN A 278 28.02 29.87 29.11
C ASN A 278 28.57 30.19 30.51
N ASP A 279 27.99 31.18 31.19
CA ASP A 279 28.45 31.66 32.50
C ASP A 279 28.55 30.56 33.57
N ASP A 280 27.74 29.50 33.46
CA ASP A 280 27.64 28.41 34.44
C ASP A 280 28.25 27.07 34.00
N SER A 281 28.70 26.92 32.73
CA SER A 281 29.00 25.59 32.20
C SER A 281 30.38 25.06 32.57
N GLY A 282 31.32 25.92 33.00
CA GLY A 282 32.72 25.58 33.22
C GLY A 282 33.46 25.06 31.97
N MET A 283 32.78 24.99 30.82
CA MET A 283 33.33 24.58 29.54
C MET A 283 33.69 25.81 28.73
N THR A 284 34.85 25.79 28.11
CA THR A 284 35.33 26.83 27.21
C THR A 284 35.02 26.45 25.76
N TRP A 285 35.12 27.42 24.83
CA TRP A 285 35.04 27.12 23.41
C TRP A 285 36.12 26.14 22.95
N LEU A 286 37.27 26.10 23.64
CA LEU A 286 38.35 25.14 23.40
C LEU A 286 37.90 23.69 23.64
N ASP A 287 37.04 23.46 24.64
CA ASP A 287 36.55 22.12 25.00
C ASP A 287 35.57 21.55 23.97
N THR A 288 34.99 22.41 23.12
CA THR A 288 34.10 21.97 22.03
C THR A 288 34.84 21.57 20.76
N LYS A 289 36.15 21.82 20.68
CA LYS A 289 36.98 21.30 19.60
C LYS A 289 37.25 19.82 19.84
N THR A 290 36.71 18.98 18.98
CA THR A 290 37.01 17.55 19.00
C THR A 290 38.49 17.32 18.64
N ASP A 291 39.07 16.22 19.10
CA ASP A 291 40.49 15.88 18.88
C ASP A 291 40.93 15.89 17.41
N ALA A 292 39.98 15.84 16.46
CA ALA A 292 40.25 15.97 15.03
C ALA A 292 40.79 17.35 14.63
N ASP A 293 40.40 18.43 15.32
CA ASP A 293 40.84 19.80 15.01
C ASP A 293 42.19 20.15 15.65
N ARG A 294 42.66 19.38 16.63
CA ARG A 294 43.99 19.54 17.27
C ARG A 294 45.14 18.99 16.43
N LEU A 295 44.85 18.20 15.39
CA LEU A 295 45.85 17.53 14.56
C LEU A 295 46.57 18.45 13.55
N TRP A 296 46.15 19.71 13.43
CA TRP A 296 46.69 20.66 12.45
C TRP A 296 47.30 21.92 13.07
N ALA A 297 47.59 21.92 14.37
CA ALA A 297 48.34 22.97 15.07
C ALA A 297 49.78 22.53 15.36
#